data_AF-A0A1H0M4M4-F1
#
_entry.id   AF-A0A1H0M4M4-F1
#
_cell.length_a   1.000
_cell.length_b   1.000
_cell.length_c   1.000
_cell.angle_alpha   90.00
_cell.angle_beta   90.00
_cell.angle_gamma   90.00
#
_symmetry.space_group_name_H-M   'P 1'
#
loop_
_entity.id
_entity.type
_entity.pdbx_description
1 polymer ?
#
loop_
_entity_poly.entity_id
_entity_poly.type
_entity_poly.pdbx_seq_one_letter_code
_entity_poly.pdbx_strand_id
1 'polypeptide(L)'
;MENDFKPVVGHRFQFRTQPTEWWNGIIEGEVLIVDAPNRLSYTFASGEKHTVTWTLQVLGNGKVNLHLEQTGFSNAQGLEGAKYGWTTWCGELEKVLEQ
;
A
#
# COMPACT_ATOMS: atom_id res chain seq x y z
N MET A 1 0.82 12.76 -0.70
CA MET A 1 -0.58 12.31 -0.55
C MET A 1 -1.00 12.55 0.89
N GLU A 2 -2.08 13.30 1.12
CA GLU A 2 -2.59 13.54 2.46
C GLU A 2 -3.23 12.26 3.00
N ASN A 3 -2.97 11.91 4.27
CA ASN A 3 -3.51 10.73 4.91
C ASN A 3 -3.44 10.79 6.44
N ASP A 4 -4.23 9.95 7.10
CA ASP A 4 -4.30 9.78 8.55
C ASP A 4 -3.96 8.35 9.00
N PHE A 5 -3.12 7.66 8.22
CA PHE A 5 -2.70 6.29 8.50
C PHE A 5 -2.00 6.19 9.86
N LYS A 6 -2.41 5.19 10.66
CA LYS A 6 -1.75 4.82 11.91
C LYS A 6 -1.56 3.32 11.95
N PRO A 7 -0.36 2.80 12.31
CA PRO A 7 -0.09 1.37 12.38
C PRO A 7 -0.73 0.76 13.64
N VAL A 8 -2.06 0.80 13.72
CA VAL A 8 -2.87 0.28 14.82
C VAL A 8 -3.95 -0.61 14.21
N VAL A 9 -3.97 -1.90 14.55
CA VAL A 9 -4.96 -2.85 14.03
C VAL A 9 -6.37 -2.35 14.28
N GLY A 10 -7.22 -2.41 13.25
CA GLY A 10 -8.59 -1.89 13.24
C GLY A 10 -8.70 -0.39 12.97
N HIS A 11 -7.60 0.37 12.92
CA HIS A 11 -7.63 1.78 12.54
C HIS A 11 -8.05 1.92 11.08
N ARG A 12 -9.12 2.69 10.85
CA ARG A 12 -9.57 3.07 9.51
C ARG A 12 -8.92 4.38 9.12
N PHE A 13 -8.46 4.43 7.88
CA PHE A 13 -7.75 5.57 7.33
C PHE A 13 -8.22 5.87 5.91
N GLN A 14 -7.91 7.06 5.43
CA GLN A 14 -8.10 7.44 4.04
C GLN A 14 -6.81 7.98 3.44
N PHE A 15 -6.46 7.47 2.26
CA PHE A 15 -5.51 8.13 1.38
C PHE A 15 -6.26 9.08 0.45
N ARG A 16 -5.83 10.34 0.39
CA ARG A 16 -6.48 11.39 -0.40
C ARG A 16 -5.56 11.91 -1.49
N THR A 17 -5.98 11.75 -2.73
CA THR A 17 -5.35 12.31 -3.93
C THR A 17 -6.24 13.38 -4.55
N GLN A 18 -5.74 14.05 -5.59
CA GLN A 18 -6.56 15.01 -6.33
C GLN A 18 -7.76 14.28 -6.96
N PRO A 19 -9.01 14.73 -6.71
CA PRO A 19 -10.19 14.17 -7.36
C PRO A 19 -10.16 14.42 -8.87
N THR A 20 -10.81 13.53 -9.61
CA THR A 20 -11.10 13.69 -11.04
C THR A 20 -12.61 13.75 -11.27
N GLU A 21 -13.05 14.00 -12.50
CA GLU A 21 -14.48 13.94 -12.86
C GLU A 21 -15.12 12.58 -12.54
N TRP A 22 -14.34 11.49 -12.58
CA TRP A 22 -14.84 10.13 -12.49
C TRP A 22 -14.55 9.44 -11.14
N TRP A 23 -13.76 10.08 -10.27
CA TRP A 23 -13.32 9.50 -9.00
C TRP A 23 -13.05 10.58 -7.94
N ASN A 24 -13.56 10.36 -6.74
CA ASN A 24 -13.46 11.31 -5.62
C ASN A 24 -12.03 11.45 -5.03
N GLY A 25 -11.04 10.71 -5.55
CA GLY A 25 -9.66 10.77 -5.09
C GLY A 25 -9.42 10.12 -3.73
N ILE A 26 -10.38 9.34 -3.22
CA ILE A 26 -10.30 8.73 -1.89
C ILE A 26 -10.10 7.22 -2.04
N ILE A 27 -9.12 6.70 -1.29
CA ILE A 27 -8.92 5.28 -1.08
C ILE A 27 -9.12 5.01 0.41
N GLU A 28 -10.05 4.12 0.73
CA GLU A 28 -10.35 3.74 2.11
C GLU A 28 -9.55 2.52 2.51
N GLY A 29 -9.08 2.50 3.76
CA GLY A 29 -8.34 1.37 4.30
C GLY A 29 -8.61 1.10 5.76
N GLU A 30 -8.33 -0.12 6.18
CA GLU A 30 -8.38 -0.59 7.56
C GLU A 30 -7.12 -1.41 7.81
N VAL A 31 -6.40 -1.11 8.89
CA VAL A 31 -5.18 -1.84 9.25
C VAL A 31 -5.56 -3.22 9.80
N LEU A 32 -5.01 -4.27 9.20
CA LEU A 32 -5.34 -5.66 9.53
C LEU A 32 -4.25 -6.32 10.39
N ILE A 33 -2.97 -6.09 10.06
CA ILE A 33 -1.83 -6.71 10.73
C ILE A 33 -0.77 -5.65 10.95
N VAL A 34 -0.20 -5.59 12.15
CA VAL A 34 1.01 -4.84 12.48
C VAL A 34 1.90 -5.74 13.31
N ASP A 35 2.95 -6.28 12.69
CA ASP A 35 3.99 -7.09 13.34
C ASP A 35 5.33 -6.42 13.04
N ALA A 36 5.74 -5.49 13.90
CA ALA A 36 6.92 -4.68 13.65
C ALA A 36 8.22 -5.47 13.94
N PRO A 37 9.23 -5.41 13.05
CA PRO A 37 9.29 -4.70 11.76
C PRO A 37 8.91 -5.57 10.54
N ASN A 38 8.43 -6.79 10.75
CA ASN A 38 8.41 -7.86 9.76
C ASN A 38 7.23 -7.81 8.79
N ARG A 39 6.04 -7.39 9.25
CA ARG A 39 4.81 -7.51 8.45
C ARG A 39 3.81 -6.40 8.73
N LEU A 40 3.22 -5.89 7.66
CA LEU A 40 2.10 -4.93 7.70
C LEU A 40 1.04 -5.38 6.71
N SER A 41 -0.23 -5.37 7.10
CA SER A 41 -1.33 -5.61 6.16
C SER A 41 -2.46 -4.64 6.40
N TYR A 42 -3.10 -4.20 5.33
CA TYR A 42 -4.26 -3.32 5.37
C TYR A 42 -5.16 -3.54 4.15
N THR A 43 -6.44 -3.17 4.29
CA THR A 43 -7.35 -3.15 3.16
C THR A 43 -7.11 -1.91 2.31
N PHE A 44 -7.39 -2.02 1.01
CA PHE A 44 -7.23 -0.93 0.06
C PHE A 44 -8.48 -0.90 -0.83
N ALA A 45 -9.36 0.07 -0.63
CA ALA A 45 -10.66 0.13 -1.26
C ALA A 45 -10.85 1.40 -2.11
N SER A 46 -11.08 1.21 -3.40
CA SER A 46 -11.44 2.25 -4.36
C SER A 46 -12.25 1.62 -5.49
N GLY A 47 -13.58 1.54 -5.31
CA GLY A 47 -14.50 0.81 -6.20
C GLY A 47 -14.60 -0.69 -5.88
N GLU A 48 -13.46 -1.35 -5.66
CA GLU A 48 -13.37 -2.72 -5.11
C GLU A 48 -12.38 -2.76 -3.93
N LYS A 49 -12.53 -3.76 -3.04
CA LYS A 49 -11.74 -3.91 -1.81
C LYS A 49 -10.67 -4.99 -1.98
N HIS A 50 -9.41 -4.57 -1.85
CA HIS A 50 -8.24 -5.44 -1.89
C HIS A 50 -7.58 -5.55 -0.52
N THR A 51 -6.63 -6.48 -0.41
CA THR A 51 -5.72 -6.58 0.74
C THR A 51 -4.30 -6.38 0.24
N VAL A 52 -3.59 -5.43 0.86
CA VAL A 52 -2.16 -5.23 0.65
C VAL A 52 -1.41 -5.81 1.83
N THR A 53 -0.36 -6.57 1.57
CA THR A 53 0.53 -7.13 2.58
C THR A 53 1.97 -6.82 2.22
N TRP A 54 2.67 -6.19 3.16
CA TRP A 54 4.10 -5.99 3.12
C TRP A 54 4.79 -7.00 4.02
N THR A 55 5.88 -7.58 3.54
CA THR A 55 6.78 -8.43 4.32
C THR A 55 8.20 -7.89 4.18
N LEU A 56 8.88 -7.68 5.30
CA LEU A 56 10.27 -7.27 5.36
C LEU A 56 11.12 -8.47 5.81
N GLN A 57 12.12 -8.82 5.00
CA GLN A 57 13.07 -9.88 5.30
C GLN A 57 14.50 -9.30 5.30
N VAL A 58 15.22 -9.48 6.41
CA VAL A 58 16.63 -9.11 6.49
C VAL A 58 17.47 -10.12 5.70
N LEU A 59 18.29 -9.64 4.76
CA LEU A 59 19.18 -10.46 3.93
C LEU A 59 20.63 -10.48 4.45
N GLY A 60 20.95 -9.64 5.43
CA GLY A 60 22.30 -9.45 5.96
C GLY A 60 23.07 -8.34 5.23
N ASN A 61 24.21 -7.93 5.79
CA ASN A 61 25.06 -6.85 5.26
C ASN A 61 24.30 -5.53 5.02
N GLY A 62 23.36 -5.20 5.90
CA GLY A 62 22.52 -4.01 5.78
C GLY A 62 21.45 -4.07 4.67
N LYS A 63 21.30 -5.21 3.97
CA LYS A 63 20.29 -5.40 2.93
C LYS A 63 19.00 -5.97 3.48
N VAL A 64 17.89 -5.47 2.95
CA VAL A 64 16.53 -5.97 3.23
C VAL A 64 15.83 -6.29 1.90
N ASN A 65 14.98 -7.31 1.92
CA ASN A 65 13.99 -7.56 0.89
C ASN A 65 12.64 -7.07 1.40
N LEU A 66 12.05 -6.11 0.70
CA LEU A 66 10.70 -5.63 0.97
C LEU A 66 9.78 -6.20 -0.12
N HIS A 67 8.89 -7.12 0.28
CA HIS A 67 7.94 -7.76 -0.61
C HIS A 67 6.54 -7.17 -0.42
N LEU A 68 5.92 -6.71 -1.51
CA LEU A 68 4.52 -6.32 -1.56
C LEU A 68 3.71 -7.40 -2.28
N GLU A 69 2.64 -7.84 -1.63
CA GLU A 69 1.58 -8.64 -2.24
C GLU A 69 0.27 -7.86 -2.15
N GLN A 70 -0.48 -7.79 -3.26
CA GLN A 70 -1.84 -7.27 -3.25
C GLN A 70 -2.80 -8.29 -3.87
N THR A 71 -3.83 -8.66 -3.11
CA THR A 71 -4.80 -9.69 -3.49
C THR A 71 -6.23 -9.17 -3.45
N GLY A 72 -7.13 -9.89 -4.13
CA GLY A 72 -8.57 -9.59 -4.16
C GLY A 72 -9.07 -8.89 -5.41
N PHE A 73 -8.24 -8.72 -6.45
CA PHE A 73 -8.67 -8.14 -7.72
C PHE A 73 -9.72 -9.00 -8.41
N SER A 74 -10.81 -8.38 -8.84
CA SER A 74 -11.88 -9.04 -9.60
C SER A 74 -11.74 -8.90 -11.11
N ASN A 75 -10.88 -7.99 -11.58
CA ASN A 75 -10.70 -7.67 -12.99
C ASN A 75 -9.23 -7.33 -13.32
N ALA A 76 -8.84 -7.58 -14.58
CA ALA A 76 -7.46 -7.34 -15.03
C ALA A 76 -7.07 -5.86 -15.05
N GLN A 77 -8.01 -4.95 -15.33
CA GLN A 77 -7.73 -3.52 -15.42
C GLN A 77 -7.29 -2.94 -14.07
N GLY A 78 -7.97 -3.31 -12.98
CA GLY A 78 -7.61 -2.94 -11.61
C GLY A 78 -6.23 -3.47 -11.22
N LEU A 79 -5.91 -4.72 -11.58
CA LEU A 79 -4.60 -5.32 -11.34
C LEU A 79 -3.49 -4.55 -12.06
N GLU A 80 -3.65 -4.25 -13.34
CA GLU A 80 -2.64 -3.51 -14.12
C GLU A 80 -2.48 -2.06 -13.62
N GLY A 81 -3.58 -1.41 -13.23
CA GLY A 81 -3.53 -0.09 -12.60
C GLY A 81 -2.76 -0.09 -11.28
N ALA A 82 -2.98 -1.10 -10.44
CA ALA A 82 -2.24 -1.26 -9.18
C ALA A 82 -0.76 -1.54 -9.42
N LYS A 83 -0.42 -2.41 -10.38
CA LYS A 83 0.99 -2.67 -10.75
C LYS A 83 1.70 -1.39 -11.18
N TYR A 84 1.06 -0.57 -12.01
CA TYR A 84 1.62 0.71 -12.45
C TYR A 84 1.89 1.63 -11.24
N GLY A 85 0.88 1.84 -10.39
CA GLY A 85 1.00 2.69 -9.20
C GLY A 85 2.09 2.23 -8.23
N TRP A 86 2.13 0.93 -7.90
CA TRP A 86 3.15 0.38 -7.01
C TRP A 86 4.56 0.46 -7.60
N THR A 87 4.72 0.25 -8.90
CA THR A 87 6.03 0.39 -9.57
C THR A 87 6.56 1.81 -9.40
N THR A 88 5.71 2.82 -9.59
CA THR A 88 6.09 4.22 -9.38
C THR A 88 6.43 4.50 -7.92
N TRP A 89 5.58 4.09 -6.97
CA TRP A 89 5.80 4.38 -5.54
C TRP A 89 7.01 3.67 -4.95
N CYS A 90 7.29 2.42 -5.35
CA CYS A 90 8.49 1.71 -4.92
C CYS A 90 9.77 2.39 -5.46
N GLY A 91 9.73 2.96 -6.67
CA GLY A 91 10.85 3.75 -7.20
C GLY A 91 11.09 5.06 -6.44
N GLU A 92 10.03 5.71 -5.93
CA GLU A 92 10.19 6.89 -5.06
C GLU A 92 10.66 6.51 -3.64
N LEU A 93 10.23 5.35 -3.12
CA LEU A 93 10.67 4.85 -1.82
C LEU A 93 12.19 4.63 -1.78
N GLU A 94 12.77 4.10 -2.85
CA GLU A 94 14.22 3.91 -2.96
C GLU A 94 14.97 5.24 -2.75
N LYS A 95 14.53 6.32 -3.42
CA LYS A 95 15.13 7.66 -3.28
C LYS A 95 15.00 8.27 -1.88
N VAL A 96 13.95 7.91 -1.14
CA VAL A 96 13.77 8.36 0.26
C VAL A 96 14.73 7.64 1.19
N LEU A 97 15.06 6.38 0.91
CA LEU A 97 15.97 5.56 1.72
C LEU A 97 17.46 5.82 1.41
N GLU A 98 17.78 6.43 0.27
CA GLU A 98 19.15 6.81 -0.12
C GLU A 98 19.66 8.11 0.54
N GLN A 99 18.83 8.80 1.34
CA GLN A 99 19.18 10.02 2.07
C GLN A 99 19.88 9.72 3.40
#